data_AF-A0A0L0SM30-F1
#
_entry.id   AF-A0A0L0SM30-F1
#
_cell.length_a   1.000
_cell.length_b   1.000
_cell.length_c   1.000
_cell.angle_alpha   90.00
_cell.angle_beta   90.00
_cell.angle_gamma   90.00
#
_symmetry.space_group_name_H-M   'P 1'
#
loop_
_entity.id
_entity.type
_entity.pdbx_description
1 polymer ?
#
loop_
_entity_poly.entity_id
_entity_poly.type
_entity_poly.pdbx_seq_one_letter_code
_entity_poly.pdbx_strand_id
1 'polypeptide(L)'
;MSSALDAVKKHTRRLSESLKRSPLKEPRSGAIDDHPPPISLVLDGNEIVYENGMWAAATADGMQLKEQLAAVTERNQQLQEENQLLRFKLEVLMDMLAVAKLDVLRLQEGTRL
;
A
#
# COMPACT_ATOMS: atom_id res chain seq x y z
N MET A 1 -8.46 19.73 62.83
CA MET A 1 -8.24 18.67 61.82
C MET A 1 -8.52 19.28 60.46
N SER A 2 -7.45 19.60 59.72
CA SER A 2 -7.52 20.28 58.41
C SER A 2 -7.95 19.26 57.35
N SER A 3 -9.07 19.52 56.69
CA SER A 3 -9.65 18.60 55.70
C SER A 3 -8.87 18.67 54.39
N ALA A 4 -8.31 17.53 53.97
CA ALA A 4 -7.58 17.34 52.71
C ALA A 4 -8.41 17.71 51.46
N LEU A 5 -9.71 17.95 51.60
CA LEU A 5 -10.63 18.33 50.53
C LEU A 5 -10.62 19.83 50.19
N ASP A 6 -10.16 20.71 51.09
CA ASP A 6 -10.09 22.15 50.80
C ASP A 6 -8.86 22.55 49.95
N ALA A 7 -7.80 21.73 49.97
CA ALA A 7 -6.62 21.94 49.13
C ALA A 7 -6.91 21.63 47.65
N VAL A 8 -7.75 20.63 47.37
CA VAL A 8 -8.12 20.21 46.00
C VAL A 8 -8.99 21.27 45.31
N LYS A 9 -9.86 21.97 46.05
CA LYS A 9 -10.72 23.05 45.51
C LYS A 9 -9.95 24.28 45.02
N LYS A 10 -8.72 24.52 45.49
CA LYS A 10 -7.90 25.65 45.03
C LYS A 10 -7.23 25.38 43.68
N HIS A 11 -7.11 24.13 43.26
CA HIS A 11 -6.45 23.76 42.00
C HIS A 11 -7.39 23.52 40.82
N THR A 12 -8.71 23.49 41.03
CA THR A 12 -9.68 23.25 39.94
C THR A 12 -10.48 24.48 39.51
N ARG A 13 -10.30 25.63 40.18
CA ARG A 13 -10.97 26.91 39.82
C ARG A 13 -10.14 27.82 38.89
N ARG A 14 -9.40 27.25 37.94
CA ARG A 14 -8.56 28.05 37.01
C ARG A 14 -8.64 27.67 35.53
N LEU A 15 -9.61 26.86 35.10
CA LEU A 15 -9.76 26.51 33.69
C LEU A 15 -11.09 26.97 33.05
N SER A 16 -11.98 27.63 33.78
CA SER A 16 -13.26 28.12 33.25
C SER A 16 -13.34 29.63 33.00
N GLU A 17 -12.27 30.40 33.25
CA GLU A 17 -12.27 31.87 33.05
C GLU A 17 -11.57 32.35 31.76
N SER A 18 -11.02 31.44 30.95
CA SER A 18 -10.35 31.81 29.68
C SER A 18 -11.08 31.32 28.42
N LEU A 19 -12.42 31.31 28.45
CA LEU A 19 -13.24 31.38 27.24
C LEU A 19 -13.99 32.71 27.25
N LYS A 20 -13.24 33.81 27.19
CA LYS A 20 -13.78 35.04 26.63
C LYS A 20 -14.15 34.72 25.18
N ARG A 21 -15.44 34.46 24.95
CA ARG A 21 -16.02 34.43 23.60
C ARG A 21 -15.51 35.67 22.87
N SER A 22 -14.79 35.45 21.76
CA SER A 22 -14.56 36.51 20.79
C SER A 22 -15.91 37.09 20.36
N PRO A 23 -16.00 38.38 20.01
CA PRO A 23 -17.25 38.95 19.54
C PRO A 23 -17.74 38.12 18.35
N LEU A 24 -19.01 37.69 18.38
CA LEU A 24 -19.64 37.05 17.23
C LEU A 24 -19.42 37.95 16.02
N LYS A 25 -18.61 37.49 15.07
CA LYS A 25 -18.49 38.11 13.76
C LYS A 25 -19.86 37.91 13.09
N GLU A 26 -20.50 39.02 12.75
CA GLU A 26 -21.77 39.07 12.03
C GLU A 26 -21.76 38.11 10.83
N PRO A 27 -22.90 37.49 10.49
CA PRO A 27 -22.95 36.56 9.37
C PRO A 27 -22.71 37.35 8.08
N ARG A 28 -21.48 37.24 7.54
CA ARG A 28 -21.22 37.59 6.16
C ARG A 28 -22.09 36.66 5.32
N SER A 29 -23.11 37.23 4.68
CA SER A 29 -23.79 36.65 3.54
C SER A 29 -22.75 36.44 2.43
N GLY A 30 -22.11 35.29 2.46
CA GLY A 30 -21.26 34.76 1.40
C GLY A 30 -21.59 33.28 1.33
N ALA A 31 -21.90 32.80 0.12
CA ALA A 31 -22.27 31.43 -0.15
C ALA A 31 -21.39 30.45 0.65
N ILE A 32 -22.05 29.67 1.51
CA ILE A 32 -21.41 28.50 2.13
C ILE A 32 -21.38 27.47 1.01
N ASP A 33 -20.25 27.35 0.33
CA ASP A 33 -19.94 26.12 -0.38
C ASP A 33 -19.87 25.03 0.69
N ASP A 34 -20.99 24.34 0.90
CA ASP A 34 -21.24 23.39 2.00
C ASP A 34 -20.53 22.05 1.78
N HIS A 35 -19.44 22.06 1.03
CA HIS A 35 -18.61 20.90 0.80
C HIS A 35 -17.45 20.91 1.80
N PRO A 36 -17.36 19.93 2.70
CA PRO A 36 -16.17 19.78 3.52
C PRO A 36 -14.94 19.67 2.60
N PRO A 37 -13.80 20.28 2.95
CA PRO A 37 -12.58 20.14 2.16
C PRO A 37 -12.25 18.64 2.02
N PRO A 38 -11.76 18.21 0.85
CA PRO A 38 -11.49 16.81 0.62
C PRO A 38 -10.40 16.32 1.58
N ILE A 39 -10.55 15.08 2.06
CA ILE A 39 -9.63 14.52 3.06
C ILE A 39 -8.30 14.22 2.36
N SER A 40 -7.25 14.97 2.70
CA SER A 40 -5.89 14.70 2.22
C SER A 40 -5.04 14.01 3.28
N LEU A 41 -4.18 13.08 2.85
CA LEU A 41 -3.16 12.42 3.66
C LEU A 41 -1.81 12.56 2.96
N VAL A 42 -0.76 12.77 3.74
CA VAL A 42 0.63 12.74 3.23
C VAL A 42 1.26 11.43 3.68
N LEU A 43 1.56 10.55 2.73
CA LEU A 43 2.24 9.28 2.96
C LEU A 43 3.56 9.29 2.21
N ASP A 44 4.67 9.20 2.94
CA ASP A 44 6.04 9.14 2.37
C ASP A 44 6.34 10.27 1.37
N GLY A 45 5.86 11.49 1.67
CA GLY A 45 6.03 12.68 0.81
C GLY A 45 5.02 12.81 -0.33
N ASN A 46 4.17 11.81 -0.56
CA ASN A 46 3.08 11.87 -1.54
C ASN A 46 1.77 12.32 -0.89
N GLU A 47 1.13 13.34 -1.45
CA GLU A 47 -0.20 13.76 -1.04
C GLU A 47 -1.25 12.91 -1.78
N ILE A 48 -2.13 12.25 -1.03
CA ILE A 48 -3.29 11.52 -1.54
C ILE A 48 -4.56 12.19 -1.03
N VAL A 49 -5.55 12.35 -1.92
CA VAL A 49 -6.82 13.01 -1.61
C VAL A 49 -7.96 12.00 -1.80
N TYR A 50 -8.88 11.97 -0.86
CA TYR A 50 -10.09 11.16 -0.94
C TYR A 50 -11.18 11.93 -1.69
N GLU A 51 -11.46 11.51 -2.92
CA GLU A 51 -12.50 12.07 -3.79
C GLU A 51 -13.38 10.95 -4.36
N ASN A 52 -14.69 11.18 -4.45
CA ASN A 52 -15.65 10.25 -5.08
C ASN A 52 -15.57 8.80 -4.56
N GLY A 53 -15.29 8.62 -3.27
CA GLY A 53 -15.19 7.30 -2.65
C GLY A 53 -13.85 6.59 -2.81
N MET A 54 -12.86 7.21 -3.46
CA MET A 54 -11.56 6.62 -3.77
C MET A 54 -10.39 7.52 -3.36
N TRP A 55 -9.25 6.90 -3.04
CA TRP A 55 -7.99 7.61 -2.80
C TRP A 55 -7.27 7.88 -4.14
N ALA A 56 -7.19 9.15 -4.52
CA ALA A 56 -6.44 9.63 -5.68
C ALA A 56 -5.09 10.21 -5.23
N ALA A 57 -4.05 10.06 -6.05
CA ALA A 57 -2.80 10.79 -5.82
C ALA A 57 -3.02 12.25 -6.23
N ALA A 58 -2.72 13.18 -5.32
CA ALA A 58 -2.86 14.62 -5.57
C ALA A 58 -1.63 15.21 -6.25
N THR A 59 -0.46 14.59 -6.06
CA THR A 59 0.80 14.95 -6.73
C THR A 59 1.02 14.13 -8.00
N ALA A 60 1.61 14.77 -9.03
CA ALA A 60 2.03 14.11 -10.26
C ALA A 60 2.95 12.91 -9.99
N ASP A 61 3.81 13.01 -8.97
CA ASP A 61 4.72 11.97 -8.53
C ASP A 61 3.99 10.69 -8.08
N GLY A 62 2.84 10.83 -7.40
CA GLY A 62 2.04 9.69 -6.96
C GLY A 62 1.30 8.98 -8.10
N MET A 63 0.97 9.69 -9.17
CA MET A 63 0.41 9.10 -10.39
C MET A 63 1.51 8.36 -11.18
N GLN A 64 2.70 8.94 -11.25
CA GLN A 64 3.87 8.33 -11.89
C GLN A 64 4.33 7.06 -11.16
N LEU A 65 4.24 7.02 -9.82
CA LEU A 65 4.54 5.83 -9.02
C LEU A 65 3.55 4.68 -9.33
N LYS A 66 2.26 4.97 -9.51
CA LYS A 66 1.26 3.95 -9.89
C LYS A 66 1.56 3.34 -11.26
N GLU A 67 1.94 4.17 -12.23
CA GLU A 67 2.31 3.71 -13.57
C GLU A 67 3.59 2.86 -13.54
N GLN A 68 4.61 3.30 -12.80
CA GLN A 68 5.84 2.53 -12.61
C GLN A 68 5.57 1.18 -11.92
N LEU A 69 4.71 1.18 -10.89
CA LEU A 69 4.32 -0.05 -10.21
C LEU A 69 3.60 -1.01 -11.17
N ALA A 70 2.67 -0.51 -11.98
CA ALA A 70 1.97 -1.31 -12.99
C ALA A 70 2.96 -1.93 -13.99
N ALA A 71 3.87 -1.14 -14.56
CA ALA A 71 4.89 -1.62 -15.48
C ALA A 71 5.81 -2.68 -14.84
N VAL A 72 6.19 -2.49 -13.56
CA VAL A 72 6.99 -3.47 -12.81
C VAL A 72 6.20 -4.76 -12.58
N THR A 73 4.91 -4.66 -12.22
CA THR A 73 4.08 -5.86 -12.01
C THR A 73 3.88 -6.66 -13.29
N GLU A 74 3.64 -5.99 -14.42
CA GLU A 74 3.51 -6.63 -15.73
C GLU A 74 4.82 -7.34 -16.12
N ARG A 75 5.96 -6.65 -15.95
CA ARG A 75 7.27 -7.24 -16.24
C ARG A 75 7.59 -8.42 -15.35
N ASN A 76 7.20 -8.37 -14.07
CA ASN A 76 7.37 -9.50 -13.16
C ASN A 76 6.52 -10.71 -13.60
N GLN A 77 5.27 -10.47 -14.01
CA GLN A 77 4.40 -11.52 -14.54
C GLN A 77 4.99 -12.17 -15.78
N GLN A 78 5.44 -11.38 -16.76
CA GLN A 78 6.09 -11.92 -17.97
C GLN A 78 7.31 -12.78 -17.63
N LEU A 79 8.15 -12.33 -16.68
CA LEU A 79 9.32 -13.09 -16.23
C LEU A 79 8.92 -14.38 -15.49
N GLN A 80 7.83 -14.37 -14.73
CA GLN A 80 7.31 -15.58 -14.08
C GLN A 80 6.82 -16.61 -15.10
N GLU A 81 6.08 -16.17 -16.12
CA GLU A 81 5.61 -17.02 -17.22
C GLU A 81 6.79 -17.62 -18.01
N GLU A 82 7.80 -16.81 -18.32
CA GLU A 82 9.03 -17.31 -18.96
C GLU A 82 9.74 -18.32 -18.06
N ASN A 83 9.86 -18.05 -16.76
CA ASN A 83 10.50 -18.97 -15.82
C ASN A 83 9.75 -20.32 -15.74
N GLN A 84 8.41 -20.29 -15.74
CA GLN A 84 7.59 -21.50 -15.77
C GLN A 84 7.81 -22.28 -17.07
N LEU A 85 7.82 -21.60 -18.22
CA LEU A 85 8.09 -22.23 -19.51
C LEU A 85 9.49 -22.86 -19.56
N LEU A 86 10.50 -22.17 -19.03
CA LEU A 86 11.88 -22.68 -18.96
C LEU A 86 11.97 -23.93 -18.08
N ARG A 87 11.29 -23.94 -16.92
CA ARG A 87 11.22 -25.13 -16.05
C ARG A 87 10.61 -26.32 -16.78
N PHE A 88 9.49 -26.11 -17.46
CA PHE A 88 8.84 -27.16 -18.25
C PHE A 88 9.77 -27.70 -19.35
N LYS A 89 10.45 -26.82 -20.10
CA LYS A 89 11.43 -27.24 -21.12
C LYS A 89 12.56 -28.09 -20.51
N LEU A 90 13.05 -27.70 -19.34
CA LEU A 90 14.09 -28.47 -18.64
C LEU A 90 13.58 -29.85 -18.21
N GLU A 91 12.37 -29.96 -17.68
CA GLU A 91 11.77 -31.25 -17.32
C GLU A 91 11.65 -32.18 -18.53
N VAL A 92 11.12 -31.68 -19.65
CA VAL A 92 11.02 -32.46 -20.89
C VAL A 92 12.39 -32.91 -21.38
N LEU A 93 13.39 -32.02 -21.36
CA LEU A 93 14.76 -32.36 -21.78
C LEU A 93 15.41 -33.40 -20.86
N MET A 94 15.14 -33.32 -19.55
CA MET A 94 15.61 -34.31 -18.59
C MET A 94 14.97 -35.67 -18.82
N ASP A 95 13.67 -35.72 -19.11
CA ASP A 95 12.98 -36.97 -19.47
C ASP A 95 13.54 -37.57 -20.76
N MET A 96 13.76 -36.75 -21.78
CA MET A 96 14.37 -37.19 -23.04
C MET A 96 15.78 -37.76 -22.82
N LEU A 97 16.59 -37.11 -21.98
CA LEU A 97 17.93 -37.59 -21.65
C LEU A 97 17.89 -38.91 -20.87
N ALA A 98 16.95 -39.06 -19.93
CA ALA A 98 16.76 -40.31 -19.20
C ALA A 98 16.38 -41.46 -20.13
N VAL A 99 15.47 -41.23 -21.09
CA VAL A 99 15.10 -42.22 -22.12
C VAL A 99 16.30 -42.59 -22.98
N ALA A 100 17.04 -41.60 -23.49
CA ALA A 100 18.23 -41.87 -24.31
C ALA A 100 19.28 -42.69 -23.55
N LYS A 101 19.49 -42.39 -22.27
CA LYS A 101 20.40 -43.16 -21.41
C LYS A 101 19.93 -44.60 -21.22
N LEU A 102 18.64 -44.81 -21.02
CA LEU A 102 18.04 -46.16 -20.92
C LEU A 102 18.27 -46.96 -22.20
N ASP A 103 18.06 -46.34 -23.37
CA ASP A 103 18.25 -47.00 -24.67
C ASP A 103 19.70 -47.42 -24.89
N VAL A 104 20.66 -46.56 -24.51
CA VAL A 104 22.09 -46.91 -24.55
C VAL A 104 22.41 -48.11 -23.67
N LEU A 105 21.85 -48.17 -22.45
CA LEU A 105 22.06 -49.30 -21.55
C LEU A 105 21.49 -50.60 -22.12
N ARG A 106 20.29 -50.55 -22.70
CA ARG A 106 19.66 -51.72 -23.36
C ARG A 106 20.48 -52.23 -24.53
N LEU A 107 21.03 -51.34 -25.35
CA LEU A 107 21.91 -51.72 -26.46
C LEU A 107 23.18 -52.39 -25.94
N GLN A 108 23.78 -51.87 -24.86
CA GLN A 108 24.96 -52.47 -24.24
C GLN A 108 24.68 -53.88 -23.69
N GLU A 109 23.52 -54.09 -23.06
CA GLU A 109 23.09 -55.42 -22.61
C GLU A 109 22.88 -56.39 -23.77
N GLY A 110 22.24 -55.94 -24.86
CA GLY A 110 22.06 -56.75 -26.07
C GLY A 110 23.37 -57.11 -26.78
N THR A 111 24.38 -56.25 -26.75
CA THR A 111 25.72 -56.56 -27.31
C THR A 111 26.57 -57.49 -26.44
N ARG A 112 26.17 -57.76 -25.19
CA ARG A 112 26.90 -58.62 -24.25
C ARG A 112 26.42 -60.07 -24.24
N LEU A 113 25.36 -60.40 -25.00
CA LEU A 113 24.83 -61.75 -25.22
C LEU A 113 25.29 -62.27 -26.59
#